data_AF-A0A962ZCW7-F1
#
_entry.id   AF-A0A962ZCW7-F1
#
_cell.length_a   1.000
_cell.length_b   1.000
_cell.length_c   1.000
_cell.angle_alpha   90.00
_cell.angle_beta   90.00
_cell.angle_gamma   90.00
#
_symmetry.space_group_name_H-M   'P 1'
#
loop_
_entity.id
_entity.type
_entity.pdbx_description
1 polymer ?
#
loop_
_entity_poly.entity_id
_entity_poly.type
_entity_poly.pdbx_seq_one_letter_code
_entity_poly.pdbx_strand_id
1 'polypeptide(L)'
;MSARFRPRVLKRKPTSAQLAAISAANSSLPEIATDEELQLLTQIGYSAVIRGLVDESRPIFTALEICAPGNAAAAIGIALGSLIRGDLDRAIDKLKRDGINKAHSGDEAKAILMIALKLAGRHEEAEILKRDMAGVGGPARQLATMLRG
;
A
#
# COMPACT_ATOMS: atom_id res chain seq x y z
N MET A 1 -51.40 -3.57 -25.83
CA MET A 1 -50.48 -3.92 -26.93
C MET A 1 -49.10 -3.40 -26.57
N SER A 2 -48.15 -4.28 -26.23
CA SER A 2 -46.83 -3.93 -25.67
C SER A 2 -45.74 -4.23 -26.69
N ALA A 3 -45.05 -3.21 -27.19
CA ALA A 3 -43.96 -3.35 -28.15
C ALA A 3 -42.62 -3.44 -27.40
N ARG A 4 -42.00 -4.62 -27.42
CA ARG A 4 -40.66 -4.88 -26.85
C ARG A 4 -39.59 -4.22 -27.72
N PHE A 5 -38.93 -3.19 -27.21
CA PHE A 5 -37.71 -2.66 -27.79
C PHE A 5 -36.51 -3.50 -27.31
N ARG A 6 -35.87 -4.26 -28.21
CA ARG A 6 -34.59 -4.93 -27.92
C ARG A 6 -33.46 -4.07 -28.50
N PRO A 7 -32.49 -3.59 -27.72
CA PRO A 7 -31.33 -2.91 -28.28
C PRO A 7 -30.41 -3.94 -28.96
N ARG A 8 -30.15 -3.70 -30.25
CA ARG A 8 -29.18 -4.44 -31.07
C ARG A 8 -27.77 -4.01 -30.66
N VAL A 9 -27.05 -4.85 -29.92
CA VAL A 9 -25.63 -4.62 -29.61
C VAL A 9 -24.82 -4.87 -30.89
N LEU A 10 -24.52 -3.80 -31.62
CA LEU A 10 -23.57 -3.83 -32.74
C LEU A 10 -22.15 -4.03 -32.17
N LYS A 11 -21.64 -5.27 -32.21
CA LYS A 11 -20.23 -5.59 -32.01
C LYS A 11 -19.41 -4.99 -33.16
N ARG A 12 -19.07 -3.70 -33.07
CA ARG A 12 -18.10 -3.09 -33.99
C ARG A 12 -16.72 -3.65 -33.65
N LYS A 13 -16.12 -4.41 -34.58
CA LYS A 13 -14.70 -4.78 -34.48
C LYS A 13 -13.88 -3.48 -34.49
N PRO A 14 -12.91 -3.30 -33.60
CA PRO A 14 -12.14 -2.06 -33.54
C PRO A 14 -11.38 -1.87 -34.86
N THR A 15 -11.50 -0.68 -35.43
CA THR A 15 -10.82 -0.29 -36.67
C THR A 15 -9.31 -0.24 -36.44
N SER A 16 -8.49 -0.35 -37.49
CA SER A 16 -7.02 -0.24 -37.40
C SER A 16 -6.54 1.04 -36.68
N ALA A 17 -7.28 2.15 -36.80
CA ALA A 17 -7.04 3.38 -36.05
C ALA A 17 -7.33 3.26 -34.53
N GLN A 18 -8.32 2.46 -34.13
CA GLN A 18 -8.59 2.16 -32.71
C GLN A 18 -7.56 1.19 -32.14
N LEU A 19 -7.08 0.23 -32.92
CA LEU A 19 -5.97 -0.64 -32.53
C LEU A 19 -4.65 0.15 -32.40
N ALA A 20 -4.40 1.11 -33.28
CA ALA A 20 -3.27 2.04 -33.16
C ALA A 20 -3.41 2.99 -31.96
N ALA A 21 -4.62 3.47 -31.64
CA ALA A 21 -4.86 4.29 -30.44
C ALA A 21 -4.72 3.48 -29.15
N ILE A 22 -5.14 2.21 -29.13
CA ILE A 22 -4.89 1.30 -27.99
C ILE A 22 -3.39 0.99 -27.88
N SER A 23 -2.69 0.81 -29.00
CA SER A 23 -1.23 0.63 -29.01
C SER A 23 -0.49 1.89 -28.56
N ALA A 24 -0.97 3.08 -28.91
CA ALA A 24 -0.42 4.37 -28.48
C ALA A 24 -0.74 4.68 -27.01
N ALA A 25 -1.88 4.20 -26.50
CA ALA A 25 -2.21 4.23 -25.07
C ALA A 25 -1.42 3.16 -24.27
N ASN A 26 -1.02 2.06 -24.91
CA ASN A 26 -0.13 1.05 -24.33
C ASN A 26 1.35 1.43 -24.41
N SER A 27 1.75 2.37 -25.26
CA SER A 27 3.10 2.97 -25.22
C SER A 27 3.29 3.97 -24.08
N SER A 28 2.25 4.21 -23.26
CA SER A 28 2.33 4.89 -21.97
C SER A 28 2.15 3.93 -20.78
N LEU A 29 2.35 2.62 -20.98
CA LEU A 29 2.66 1.75 -19.86
C LEU A 29 3.98 2.28 -19.27
N PRO A 30 4.06 2.55 -17.96
CA PRO A 30 5.26 3.11 -17.38
C PRO A 30 6.41 2.17 -17.71
N GLU A 31 7.43 2.69 -18.37
CA GLU A 31 8.78 2.17 -18.24
C GLU A 31 8.96 1.94 -16.73
N ILE A 32 9.16 0.68 -16.33
CA ILE A 32 9.10 0.28 -14.91
C ILE A 32 9.99 1.26 -14.15
N ALA A 33 9.37 2.08 -13.30
CA ALA A 33 10.05 3.19 -12.64
C ALA A 33 11.34 2.68 -12.01
N THR A 34 12.42 3.43 -12.20
CA THR A 34 13.73 3.07 -11.67
C THR A 34 13.70 3.02 -10.14
N ASP A 35 14.65 2.32 -9.53
CA ASP A 35 14.75 2.23 -8.06
C ASP A 35 14.87 3.62 -7.41
N GLU A 36 15.57 4.56 -8.07
CA GLU A 36 15.70 5.95 -7.62
C GLU A 36 14.36 6.70 -7.67
N GLU A 37 13.58 6.53 -8.74
CA GLU A 37 12.24 7.12 -8.85
C GLU A 37 11.28 6.54 -7.83
N LEU A 38 11.32 5.23 -7.60
CA LEU A 38 10.51 4.57 -6.56
C LEU A 38 10.89 5.03 -5.16
N GLN A 39 12.18 5.23 -4.91
CA GLN A 39 12.67 5.78 -3.65
C GLN A 39 12.17 7.22 -3.45
N LEU A 40 12.28 8.07 -4.47
CA LEU A 40 11.80 9.44 -4.41
C LEU A 40 10.28 9.49 -4.20
N LEU A 41 9.52 8.69 -4.94
CA LEU A 41 8.07 8.58 -4.82
C LEU A 41 7.66 8.13 -3.41
N THR A 42 8.41 7.19 -2.82
CA THR A 42 8.23 6.75 -1.43
C THR A 42 8.46 7.89 -0.44
N GLN A 43 9.53 8.68 -0.61
CA GLN A 43 9.83 9.83 0.26
C GLN A 43 8.75 10.92 0.17
N ILE A 44 8.28 11.22 -1.04
CA ILE A 44 7.19 12.19 -1.26
C ILE A 44 5.91 11.70 -0.58
N GLY A 45 5.56 10.42 -0.77
CA GLY A 45 4.39 9.80 -0.16
C GLY A 45 4.40 9.90 1.36
N TYR A 46 5.50 9.48 2.01
CA TYR A 46 5.61 9.59 3.47
C TYR A 46 5.63 11.04 3.96
N SER A 47 6.29 11.95 3.24
CA SER A 47 6.30 13.37 3.59
C SER A 47 4.90 13.98 3.55
N ALA A 48 4.07 13.59 2.58
CA ALA A 48 2.67 14.01 2.49
C ALA A 48 1.86 13.47 3.68
N VAL A 49 1.99 12.19 4.03
CA VAL A 49 1.31 11.58 5.19
C VAL A 49 1.67 12.30 6.49
N ILE A 50 2.96 12.53 6.75
CA ILE A 50 3.43 13.19 7.97
C ILE A 50 2.88 14.62 8.08
N ARG A 51 2.63 15.29 6.95
CA ARG A 51 2.02 16.62 6.88
C ARG A 51 0.49 16.61 6.95
N GLY A 52 -0.13 15.44 7.14
CA GLY A 52 -1.59 15.29 7.20
C GLY A 52 -2.29 15.27 5.83
N LEU A 53 -1.54 15.29 4.73
CA LEU A 53 -2.06 15.25 3.36
C LEU A 53 -2.40 13.81 2.93
N VAL A 54 -3.21 13.14 3.75
CA VAL A 54 -3.44 11.70 3.64
C VAL A 54 -4.19 11.35 2.36
N ASP A 55 -5.19 12.14 1.96
CA ASP A 55 -5.96 11.87 0.73
C ASP A 55 -5.11 12.13 -0.53
N GLU A 56 -4.29 13.17 -0.51
CA GLU A 56 -3.38 13.54 -1.59
C GLU A 56 -2.23 12.54 -1.74
N SER A 57 -1.81 11.90 -0.64
CA SER A 57 -0.78 10.85 -0.66
C SER A 57 -1.28 9.51 -1.23
N ARG A 58 -2.60 9.29 -1.29
CA ARG A 58 -3.16 7.98 -1.65
C ARG A 58 -2.80 7.53 -3.06
N PRO A 59 -2.89 8.36 -4.12
CA PRO A 59 -2.48 7.97 -5.46
C PRO A 59 -1.00 7.56 -5.55
N ILE A 60 -0.14 8.18 -4.73
CA ILE A 60 1.30 7.87 -4.67
C ILE A 60 1.50 6.44 -4.17
N PHE A 61 0.86 6.06 -3.06
CA PHE A 61 0.98 4.70 -2.55
C PHE A 61 0.31 3.68 -3.45
N THR A 62 -0.80 4.02 -4.11
CA THR A 62 -1.39 3.14 -5.14
C THR A 62 -0.43 2.88 -6.29
N ALA A 63 0.31 3.90 -6.76
CA ALA A 63 1.34 3.70 -7.76
C ALA A 63 2.48 2.81 -7.24
N LEU A 64 2.92 3.00 -6.00
CA LEU A 64 3.96 2.16 -5.38
C LEU A 64 3.53 0.69 -5.23
N GLU A 65 2.26 0.39 -4.96
CA GLU A 65 1.77 -1.00 -4.93
C GLU A 65 1.88 -1.69 -6.30
N ILE A 66 1.70 -0.94 -7.38
CA ILE A 66 1.76 -1.45 -8.75
C ILE A 66 3.20 -1.60 -9.20
N CYS A 67 4.03 -0.57 -8.98
CA CYS A 67 5.40 -0.55 -9.48
C CYS A 67 6.38 -1.37 -8.60
N ALA A 68 6.09 -1.50 -7.30
CA ALA A 68 6.95 -2.21 -6.34
C ALA A 68 6.14 -3.18 -5.45
N PRO A 69 5.48 -4.20 -6.03
CA PRO A 69 4.56 -5.08 -5.29
C PRO A 69 5.25 -5.92 -4.20
N GLY A 70 6.56 -6.10 -4.25
CA GLY A 70 7.36 -6.79 -3.23
C GLY A 70 7.78 -5.91 -2.04
N ASN A 71 7.47 -4.62 -2.06
CA ASN A 71 7.86 -3.65 -1.04
C ASN A 71 6.66 -3.24 -0.17
N ALA A 72 6.85 -3.22 1.15
CA ALA A 72 5.81 -2.84 2.11
C ALA A 72 5.54 -1.33 2.18
N ALA A 73 6.34 -0.48 1.53
CA ALA A 73 6.28 0.97 1.69
C ALA A 73 4.87 1.55 1.47
N ALA A 74 4.16 1.07 0.45
CA ALA A 74 2.80 1.50 0.20
C ALA A 74 1.81 1.09 1.30
N ALA A 75 1.90 -0.16 1.76
CA ALA A 75 1.05 -0.65 2.85
C ALA A 75 1.30 0.13 4.15
N ILE A 76 2.55 0.46 4.44
CA ILE A 76 2.94 1.28 5.59
C ILE A 76 2.36 2.69 5.45
N GLY A 77 2.54 3.34 4.32
CA GLY A 77 2.01 4.70 4.08
C GLY A 77 0.49 4.80 4.24
N ILE A 78 -0.24 3.85 3.66
CA ILE A 78 -1.71 3.77 3.77
C ILE A 78 -2.14 3.51 5.23
N ALA A 79 -1.41 2.64 5.94
CA ALA A 79 -1.70 2.36 7.34
C ALA A 79 -1.44 3.57 8.24
N LEU A 80 -0.32 4.29 8.04
CA LEU A 80 -0.03 5.54 8.75
C LEU A 80 -1.13 6.58 8.53
N GLY A 81 -1.61 6.72 7.29
CA GLY A 81 -2.76 7.58 6.99
C GLY A 81 -4.03 7.19 7.75
N SER A 82 -4.26 5.90 7.95
CA SER A 82 -5.39 5.39 8.74
C SER A 82 -5.19 5.67 10.25
N LEU A 83 -3.98 5.49 10.77
CA LEU A 83 -3.62 5.84 12.16
C LEU A 83 -3.84 7.32 12.45
N ILE A 84 -3.42 8.22 11.55
CA ILE A 84 -3.62 9.67 11.69
C ILE A 84 -5.11 10.02 11.79
N ARG A 85 -5.98 9.25 11.14
CA ARG A 85 -7.44 9.41 11.18
C ARG A 85 -8.11 8.74 12.38
N GLY A 86 -7.34 8.04 13.21
CA GLY A 86 -7.87 7.23 14.32
C GLY A 86 -8.52 5.92 13.89
N ASP A 87 -8.39 5.52 12.62
CA ASP A 87 -8.92 4.25 12.09
C ASP A 87 -7.89 3.13 12.30
N LEU A 88 -7.77 2.70 13.55
CA LEU A 88 -6.76 1.74 14.00
C LEU A 88 -6.96 0.35 13.40
N ASP A 89 -8.20 -0.12 13.30
CA ASP A 89 -8.51 -1.45 12.77
C ASP A 89 -8.14 -1.53 11.29
N ARG A 90 -8.44 -0.49 10.51
CA ARG A 90 -8.03 -0.45 9.10
C ARG A 90 -6.52 -0.45 8.93
N ALA A 91 -5.79 0.25 9.79
CA ALA A 91 -4.32 0.24 9.78
C ALA A 91 -3.77 -1.17 10.04
N ILE A 92 -4.31 -1.85 11.06
CA ILE A 92 -3.93 -3.22 11.43
C ILE A 92 -4.20 -4.19 10.28
N ASP A 93 -5.40 -4.15 9.71
CA ASP A 93 -5.81 -5.02 8.60
C ASP A 93 -4.92 -4.83 7.37
N LYS A 94 -4.62 -3.57 7.03
CA LYS A 94 -3.75 -3.25 5.90
C LYS A 94 -2.35 -3.84 6.07
N LEU A 95 -1.75 -3.68 7.25
CA LEU A 95 -0.39 -4.16 7.51
C LEU A 95 -0.31 -5.68 7.57
N LYS A 96 -1.28 -6.34 8.21
CA LYS A 96 -1.34 -7.80 8.27
C LYS A 96 -1.50 -8.43 6.88
N ARG A 97 -2.35 -7.84 6.05
CA ARG A 97 -2.64 -8.37 4.71
C ARG A 97 -1.53 -8.07 3.71
N ASP A 98 -1.06 -6.82 3.69
CA ASP A 98 -0.29 -6.29 2.56
C ASP A 98 1.13 -5.84 2.94
N GLY A 99 1.49 -5.84 4.23
CA GLY A 99 2.78 -5.30 4.71
C GLY A 99 3.75 -6.37 5.21
N ILE A 100 3.37 -7.13 6.24
CA ILE A 100 4.32 -7.92 7.05
C ILE A 100 5.01 -9.08 6.31
N ASN A 101 4.42 -9.55 5.20
CA ASN A 101 4.94 -10.66 4.39
C ASN A 101 5.71 -10.18 3.15
N LYS A 102 5.93 -8.88 3.00
CA LYS A 102 6.67 -8.32 1.86
C LYS A 102 8.17 -8.54 2.02
N ALA A 103 8.85 -8.78 0.89
CA ALA A 103 10.29 -9.06 0.86
C ALA A 103 11.13 -7.85 1.30
N HIS A 104 10.68 -6.64 0.92
CA HIS A 104 11.30 -5.39 1.32
C HIS A 104 10.41 -4.63 2.29
N SER A 105 11.04 -4.05 3.32
CA SER A 105 10.40 -3.26 4.37
C SER A 105 9.32 -3.99 5.19
N GLY A 106 9.28 -5.32 5.16
CA GLY A 106 8.31 -6.12 5.92
C GLY A 106 8.50 -5.99 7.43
N ASP A 107 9.73 -5.82 7.89
CA ASP A 107 10.04 -5.64 9.31
C ASP A 107 9.62 -4.27 9.84
N GLU A 108 9.76 -3.22 9.03
CA GLU A 108 9.19 -1.90 9.28
C GLU A 108 7.66 -1.96 9.30
N ALA A 109 7.04 -2.76 8.42
CA ALA A 109 5.59 -2.99 8.49
C ALA A 109 5.17 -3.68 9.80
N LYS A 110 5.94 -4.64 10.30
CA LYS A 110 5.70 -5.26 11.63
C LYS A 110 5.86 -4.26 12.76
N ALA A 111 6.87 -3.37 12.68
CA ALA A 111 7.08 -2.30 13.65
C ALA A 111 5.85 -1.38 13.75
N ILE A 112 5.34 -0.90 12.61
CA ILE A 112 4.16 -0.04 12.57
C ILE A 112 2.91 -0.83 13.00
N LEU A 113 2.80 -2.11 12.67
CA LEU A 113 1.70 -2.97 13.11
C LEU A 113 1.68 -3.11 14.64
N MET A 114 2.84 -3.27 15.28
CA MET A 114 2.94 -3.32 16.73
C MET A 114 2.44 -2.03 17.37
N ILE A 115 2.79 -0.87 16.80
CA ILE A 115 2.31 0.44 17.27
C ILE A 115 0.79 0.51 17.13
N ALA A 116 0.24 0.14 15.96
CA ALA A 116 -1.19 0.13 15.71
C ALA A 116 -1.96 -0.77 16.70
N LEU A 117 -1.45 -1.97 16.96
CA LEU A 117 -2.02 -2.91 17.94
C LEU A 117 -2.00 -2.34 19.37
N LYS A 118 -0.89 -1.71 19.79
CA LYS A 118 -0.79 -1.06 21.09
C LYS A 118 -1.79 0.09 21.24
N LEU A 119 -1.91 0.94 20.22
CA LEU A 119 -2.88 2.05 20.22
C LEU A 119 -4.32 1.54 20.26
N ALA A 120 -4.60 0.39 19.66
CA ALA A 120 -5.92 -0.25 19.68
C ALA A 120 -6.22 -1.03 20.98
N GLY A 121 -5.31 -1.04 21.97
CA GLY A 121 -5.45 -1.82 23.21
C GLY A 121 -5.28 -3.33 23.02
N ARG A 122 -4.85 -3.80 21.84
CA ARG A 122 -4.64 -5.22 21.49
C ARG A 122 -3.26 -5.69 21.94
N HIS A 123 -3.00 -5.55 23.24
CA HIS A 123 -1.66 -5.76 23.84
C HIS A 123 -1.14 -7.20 23.67
N GLU A 124 -2.01 -8.21 23.74
CA GLU A 124 -1.60 -9.61 23.56
C GLU A 124 -1.04 -9.88 22.16
N GLU A 125 -1.71 -9.39 21.12
CA GLU A 125 -1.24 -9.51 19.74
C GLU A 125 0.05 -8.74 19.50
N ALA A 126 0.19 -7.56 20.11
CA ALA A 126 1.42 -6.78 20.04
C ALA A 126 2.60 -7.54 20.68
N GLU A 127 2.39 -8.22 21.81
CA GLU A 127 3.42 -9.00 22.48
C GLU A 127 3.79 -10.28 21.71
N ILE A 128 2.84 -10.95 21.06
CA ILE A 128 3.14 -12.07 20.15
C ILE A 128 4.05 -11.58 19.02
N LEU A 129 3.65 -10.51 18.33
CA LEU A 129 4.42 -9.95 17.22
C LEU A 129 5.82 -9.48 17.66
N LYS A 130 5.93 -8.93 18.86
CA LYS A 130 7.21 -8.51 19.45
C LYS A 130 8.16 -9.68 19.70
N ARG A 131 7.66 -10.84 20.14
CA ARG A 131 8.48 -12.05 20.29
C ARG A 131 8.98 -12.54 18.94
N ASP A 132 8.12 -12.54 17.93
CA ASP A 132 8.49 -12.91 16.57
C ASP A 132 9.60 -11.99 16.03
N MET A 133 9.51 -10.68 16.28
CA MET A 133 10.54 -9.72 15.88
C MET A 133 11.83 -9.83 16.70
N ALA A 134 11.79 -10.26 17.97
CA ALA A 134 12.99 -10.38 18.79
C ALA A 134 13.91 -11.54 18.35
N GLY A 135 13.36 -12.56 17.69
CA GLY A 135 14.12 -13.64 17.05
C GLY A 135 14.81 -13.23 15.75
N VAL A 136 14.35 -12.16 15.12
CA VAL A 136 14.86 -11.64 13.85
C VAL A 136 15.78 -10.45 14.16
N GLY A 137 17.09 -10.56 13.92
CA GLY A 137 18.03 -9.46 14.17
C GLY A 137 17.70 -8.18 13.38
N GLY A 138 18.36 -7.06 13.69
CA GLY A 138 18.24 -5.81 12.90
C GLY A 138 17.34 -4.71 13.50
N PRO A 139 16.86 -3.75 12.69
CA PRO A 139 16.07 -2.58 13.15
C PRO A 139 14.79 -2.96 13.89
N ALA A 140 14.13 -4.05 13.47
CA ALA A 140 12.98 -4.64 14.16
C ALA A 140 13.28 -4.98 15.63
N ARG A 141 14.45 -5.57 15.92
CA ARG A 141 14.87 -5.92 17.28
C ARG A 141 15.16 -4.69 18.13
N GLN A 142 15.74 -3.64 17.56
CA GLN A 142 15.98 -2.38 18.27
C GLN A 142 14.65 -1.73 18.67
N LEU A 143 13.69 -1.67 17.75
CA LEU A 143 12.36 -1.13 18.03
C LEU A 143 11.59 -1.99 19.07
N ALA A 144 11.63 -3.32 18.94
CA ALA A 144 11.06 -4.23 19.94
C ALA A 144 11.67 -4.04 21.34
N THR A 145 12.95 -3.62 21.39
CA THR A 145 13.65 -3.33 22.64
C THR A 145 13.26 -1.97 23.22
N MET A 146 13.06 -0.95 22.39
CA MET A 146 12.61 0.38 22.84
C MET A 146 11.18 0.35 23.38
N LEU A 147 10.32 -0.50 22.81
CA LEU A 147 8.92 -0.67 23.21
C LEU A 147 8.72 -1.60 24.43
N ARG A 148 9.76 -1.82 25.25
CA ARG A 148 9.73 -2.60 26.51
C ARG A 148 9.33 -1.80 27.75
N GLY A 149 9.40 -0.47 27.71
CA GLY A 149 8.85 0.41 28.75
C GLY A 149 7.34 0.55 28.60
#